data_AF-A0A914HBM4-F1
#
_entry.id   AF-A0A914HBM4-F1
#
_cell.length_a   1.000
_cell.length_b   1.000
_cell.length_c   1.000
_cell.angle_alpha   90.00
_cell.angle_beta   90.00
_cell.angle_gamma   90.00
#
_symmetry.space_group_name_H-M   'P 1'
#
loop_
_entity.id
_entity.type
_entity.pdbx_description
1 polymer ?
#
loop_
_entity_poly.entity_id
_entity_poly.type
_entity_poly.pdbx_seq_one_letter_code
_entity_poly.pdbx_strand_id
1 'polypeptide(L)'
;MVNASDTVNGQNDEIEANNDKESMADQKEEEEQTKADQLEILREKIKQLELELMDMKQLMEEELKGINQYKEQRIAKMEQYQNKQQQTIDALTEKLTVSIDQFSLNHQEHEELLNAHKNLMEEKIGWLNKDQELCADQFSKMINGLGHKQKSDQEEFLRKMDESLNSVQAMVVVAEEQNLSNANKFAEIEQLNVLQQEKVVKMEKYQEEQQQNINALTEKQNLSNANKFAEIEQLNVLQQQKVVKMEKYQEAQQQNTNALTEKLKVSIDQFSLMQNDQKALLERLNRLEQKQTANSAQQKADQKALSAMKKYQKQQQLNIDALTEAQKANGPIPQNRWHSAACHDQLALSEPERLIVQFTGEKAGFHSVFAERPMPIKNYGIFYYEVTILGGAGYAHIGLATKSMQLNAWVGDYEGTYAYDSWGRFWGHAVEGCSHSHGRPHVEEKPRFGVGDVVGCGVNLANRQIIYTNNGELLETTGLFVSSADDLFPCVSLFHSGDTIEANFGPDFEYKF
;
A
#
# COMPACT_ATOMS: atom_id res chain seq x y z
N MET A 1 -81.01 35.21 -27.42
CA MET A 1 -81.34 36.43 -26.66
C MET A 1 -80.03 37.12 -26.33
N VAL A 2 -79.61 38.02 -27.22
CA VAL A 2 -79.49 39.50 -27.04
C VAL A 2 -78.03 39.83 -26.65
N ASN A 3 -77.16 40.21 -27.61
CA ASN A 3 -76.84 41.59 -28.08
C ASN A 3 -76.27 42.45 -26.94
N ALA A 4 -75.21 43.27 -27.06
CA ALA A 4 -74.67 44.10 -28.15
C ALA A 4 -73.25 44.58 -27.68
N SER A 5 -72.23 44.61 -28.54
CA SER A 5 -71.75 45.78 -29.33
C SER A 5 -70.79 46.73 -28.61
N ASP A 6 -69.59 46.82 -29.21
CA ASP A 6 -68.74 47.99 -29.48
C ASP A 6 -68.22 48.87 -28.33
N THR A 7 -66.90 49.11 -28.31
CA THR A 7 -66.28 50.40 -28.66
C THR A 7 -64.75 50.27 -28.74
N VAL A 8 -64.19 50.81 -29.83
CA VAL A 8 -62.76 51.04 -30.09
C VAL A 8 -62.25 52.19 -29.23
N ASN A 9 -61.09 52.04 -28.58
CA ASN A 9 -60.12 53.14 -28.43
C ASN A 9 -58.75 52.61 -28.04
N GLY A 10 -57.73 53.03 -28.79
CA GLY A 10 -56.34 52.78 -28.46
C GLY A 10 -55.88 53.70 -27.33
N GLN A 11 -55.08 53.16 -26.43
CA GLN A 11 -54.17 53.88 -25.56
C GLN A 11 -52.93 53.01 -25.37
N ASN A 12 -51.79 53.55 -25.80
CA ASN A 12 -50.47 53.13 -25.36
C ASN A 12 -50.43 53.25 -23.84
N ASP A 13 -50.18 52.15 -23.14
CA ASP A 13 -49.64 52.19 -21.78
C ASP A 13 -48.45 51.22 -21.72
N GLU A 14 -47.27 51.82 -21.58
CA GLU A 14 -46.01 51.20 -21.19
C GLU A 14 -46.12 50.63 -19.77
N ILE A 15 -46.50 49.37 -19.61
CA ILE A 15 -46.37 48.59 -18.37
C ILE A 15 -46.22 47.14 -18.87
N GLU A 16 -45.15 46.36 -18.68
CA GLU A 16 -44.24 46.21 -17.54
C GLU A 16 -42.98 45.45 -18.05
N ALA A 17 -41.90 46.13 -18.42
CA ALA A 17 -40.61 45.47 -18.73
C ALA A 17 -39.70 45.34 -17.49
N ASN A 18 -40.26 45.57 -16.29
CA ASN A 18 -39.56 45.43 -15.02
C ASN A 18 -39.66 44.02 -14.43
N ASN A 19 -40.69 43.23 -14.74
CA ASN A 19 -40.87 41.88 -14.18
C ASN A 19 -39.82 40.86 -14.67
N ASP A 20 -39.22 41.07 -15.85
CA ASP A 20 -38.25 40.12 -16.41
C ASP A 20 -36.83 40.29 -15.83
N LYS A 21 -36.47 41.50 -15.37
CA LYS A 21 -35.18 41.73 -14.70
C LYS A 21 -35.21 41.40 -13.22
N GLU A 22 -36.35 41.63 -12.57
CA GLU A 22 -36.59 41.22 -11.19
C GLU A 22 -36.66 39.68 -11.12
N SER A 23 -37.38 39.02 -12.04
CA SER A 23 -37.46 37.55 -12.06
C SER A 23 -36.13 36.84 -12.37
N MET A 24 -35.25 37.42 -13.21
CA MET A 24 -33.91 36.85 -13.44
C MET A 24 -32.93 37.09 -12.28
N ALA A 25 -33.12 38.16 -11.50
CA ALA A 25 -32.33 38.40 -10.28
C ALA A 25 -32.80 37.48 -9.15
N ASP A 26 -34.12 37.36 -8.97
CA ASP A 26 -34.76 36.46 -8.01
C ASP A 26 -34.39 35.00 -8.29
N GLN A 27 -34.41 34.54 -9.56
CA GLN A 27 -33.97 33.19 -9.93
C GLN A 27 -32.51 32.91 -9.58
N LYS A 28 -31.64 33.91 -9.68
CA LYS A 28 -30.21 33.74 -9.42
C LYS A 28 -29.91 33.73 -7.92
N GLU A 29 -30.64 34.53 -7.16
CA GLU A 29 -30.60 34.57 -5.70
C GLU A 29 -31.20 33.29 -5.11
N GLU A 30 -32.28 32.76 -5.69
CA GLU A 30 -32.89 31.48 -5.34
C GLU A 30 -31.96 30.30 -5.65
N GLU A 31 -31.20 30.34 -6.76
CA GLU A 31 -30.22 29.32 -7.12
C GLU A 31 -28.96 29.36 -6.22
N GLU A 32 -28.51 30.54 -5.79
CA GLU A 32 -27.45 30.70 -4.80
C GLU A 32 -27.90 30.23 -3.41
N GLN A 33 -29.12 30.56 -3.02
CA GLN A 33 -29.73 30.09 -1.76
C GLN A 33 -29.86 28.56 -1.76
N THR A 34 -30.30 27.97 -2.87
CA THR A 34 -30.42 26.50 -3.01
C THR A 34 -29.05 25.81 -2.90
N LYS A 35 -27.97 26.41 -3.44
CA LYS A 35 -26.61 25.89 -3.29
C LYS A 35 -26.09 26.03 -1.87
N ALA A 36 -26.38 27.14 -1.20
CA ALA A 36 -26.04 27.33 0.21
C ALA A 36 -26.75 26.30 1.11
N ASP A 37 -28.04 26.08 0.88
CA ASP A 37 -28.84 25.08 1.60
C ASP A 37 -28.31 23.65 1.36
N GLN A 38 -27.90 23.32 0.13
CA GLN A 38 -27.25 22.03 -0.16
C GLN A 38 -25.92 21.86 0.58
N LEU A 39 -25.14 22.94 0.72
CA LEU A 39 -23.85 22.94 1.40
C LEU A 39 -24.01 22.80 2.92
N GLU A 40 -25.05 23.42 3.49
CA GLU A 40 -25.49 23.27 4.88
C GLU A 40 -25.87 21.81 5.17
N ILE A 41 -26.68 21.19 4.30
CA ILE A 41 -27.07 19.77 4.40
C ILE A 41 -25.85 18.85 4.33
N LEU A 42 -24.87 19.19 3.47
CA LEU A 42 -23.63 18.41 3.34
C LEU A 42 -22.76 18.50 4.59
N ARG A 43 -22.64 19.69 5.21
CA ARG A 43 -21.94 19.88 6.48
C ARG A 43 -22.58 19.07 7.60
N GLU A 44 -23.91 19.05 7.65
CA GLU A 44 -24.61 18.32 8.71
C GLU A 44 -24.53 16.81 8.54
N LYS A 45 -24.47 16.30 7.30
CA LYS A 45 -24.11 14.90 7.03
C LYS A 45 -22.68 14.56 7.42
N ILE A 46 -21.72 15.48 7.22
CA ILE A 46 -20.33 15.28 7.64
C ILE A 46 -20.26 15.19 9.17
N LYS A 47 -20.91 16.09 9.90
CA LYS A 47 -21.00 16.01 11.37
C LYS A 47 -21.64 14.71 11.84
N GLN A 48 -22.70 14.26 11.17
CA GLN A 48 -23.36 12.99 11.49
C GLN A 48 -22.39 11.81 11.33
N LEU A 49 -21.63 11.77 10.22
CA LEU A 49 -20.63 10.74 9.96
C LEU A 49 -19.46 10.79 10.96
N GLU A 50 -19.03 11.99 11.36
CA GLU A 50 -17.99 12.15 12.39
C GLU A 50 -18.46 11.60 13.75
N LEU A 51 -19.73 11.82 14.10
CA LEU A 51 -20.34 11.29 15.32
C LEU A 51 -20.40 9.74 15.28
N GLU A 52 -20.88 9.17 14.17
CA GLU A 52 -20.92 7.71 13.97
C GLU A 52 -19.53 7.08 14.01
N LEU A 53 -18.51 7.76 13.47
CA LEU A 53 -17.12 7.31 13.54
C LEU A 53 -16.61 7.29 14.98
N MET A 54 -17.00 8.29 15.78
CA MET A 54 -16.62 8.39 17.19
C MET A 54 -17.26 7.28 18.01
N ASP A 55 -18.55 7.01 17.78
CA ASP A 55 -19.28 5.91 18.42
C ASP A 55 -18.71 4.54 18.05
N MET A 56 -18.40 4.29 16.77
CA MET A 56 -17.76 3.05 16.33
C MET A 56 -16.37 2.86 16.97
N LYS A 57 -15.60 3.94 17.09
CA LYS A 57 -14.27 3.88 17.71
C LYS A 57 -14.39 3.51 19.19
N GLN A 58 -15.35 4.08 19.89
CA GLN A 58 -15.60 3.78 21.30
C GLN A 58 -16.09 2.33 21.49
N LEU A 59 -16.95 1.85 20.60
CA LEU A 59 -17.44 0.47 20.62
C LEU A 59 -16.32 -0.54 20.37
N MET A 60 -15.39 -0.27 19.43
CA MET A 60 -14.19 -1.09 19.23
C MET A 60 -13.29 -1.11 20.48
N GLU A 61 -13.14 0.02 21.16
CA GLU A 61 -12.30 0.13 22.35
C GLU A 61 -12.88 -0.69 23.53
N GLU A 62 -14.21 -0.69 23.68
CA GLU A 62 -14.93 -1.53 24.63
C GLU A 62 -14.84 -3.02 24.31
N GLU A 63 -15.00 -3.42 23.05
CA GLU A 63 -14.83 -4.83 22.65
C GLU A 63 -13.40 -5.31 22.88
N LEU A 64 -12.39 -4.49 22.55
CA LEU A 64 -10.99 -4.81 22.79
C LEU A 64 -10.71 -5.00 24.30
N LYS A 65 -11.32 -4.17 25.15
CA LYS A 65 -11.25 -4.29 26.60
C LYS A 65 -11.90 -5.59 27.09
N GLY A 66 -13.04 -5.96 26.54
CA GLY A 66 -13.71 -7.23 26.82
C GLY A 66 -12.87 -8.45 26.44
N ILE A 67 -12.24 -8.43 25.26
CA ILE A 67 -11.34 -9.50 24.79
C ILE A 67 -10.14 -9.64 25.73
N ASN A 68 -9.54 -8.51 26.14
CA ASN A 68 -8.39 -8.53 27.05
C ASN A 68 -8.76 -9.10 28.43
N GLN A 69 -9.90 -8.70 29.00
CA GLN A 69 -10.39 -9.28 30.25
C GLN A 69 -10.63 -10.79 30.13
N TYR A 70 -11.26 -11.24 29.04
CA TYR A 70 -11.48 -12.66 28.81
C TYR A 70 -10.16 -13.44 28.70
N LYS A 71 -9.15 -12.86 28.05
CA LYS A 71 -7.81 -13.44 27.93
C LYS A 71 -7.12 -13.56 29.29
N GLU A 72 -7.15 -12.50 30.11
CA GLU A 72 -6.59 -12.52 31.46
C GLU A 72 -7.26 -13.56 32.35
N GLN A 73 -8.59 -13.67 32.30
CA GLN A 73 -9.33 -14.71 33.04
C GLN A 73 -8.93 -16.12 32.62
N ARG A 74 -8.68 -16.35 31.32
CA ARG A 74 -8.20 -17.64 30.81
C ARG A 74 -6.78 -17.96 31.27
N ILE A 75 -5.89 -16.97 31.30
CA ILE A 75 -4.51 -17.14 31.80
C ILE A 75 -4.55 -17.53 33.28
N ALA A 76 -5.29 -16.78 34.10
CA ALA A 76 -5.43 -17.09 35.52
C ALA A 76 -5.99 -18.50 35.77
N LYS A 77 -6.95 -18.95 34.96
CA LYS A 77 -7.52 -20.30 35.07
C LYS A 77 -6.52 -21.39 34.66
N MET A 78 -5.66 -21.14 33.67
CA MET A 78 -4.56 -22.05 33.34
C MET A 78 -3.52 -22.12 34.45
N GLU A 79 -3.11 -20.99 35.02
CA GLU A 79 -2.16 -20.94 36.13
C GLU A 79 -2.68 -21.70 37.35
N GLN A 80 -3.97 -21.57 37.67
CA GLN A 80 -4.60 -22.36 38.73
C GLN A 80 -4.53 -23.88 38.45
N TYR A 81 -4.75 -24.29 37.20
CA TYR A 81 -4.67 -25.70 36.83
C TYR A 81 -3.23 -26.23 36.96
N GLN A 82 -2.24 -25.45 36.49
CA GLN A 82 -0.82 -25.78 36.63
C GLN A 82 -0.42 -25.87 38.11
N ASN A 83 -0.79 -24.90 38.94
CA ASN A 83 -0.49 -24.94 40.37
C ASN A 83 -1.09 -26.16 41.06
N LYS A 84 -2.32 -26.54 40.71
CA LYS A 84 -2.96 -27.73 41.26
C LYS A 84 -2.26 -29.03 40.81
N GLN A 85 -1.80 -29.09 39.57
CA GLN A 85 -0.98 -30.21 39.09
C GLN A 85 0.35 -30.27 39.84
N GLN A 86 1.04 -29.14 40.00
CA GLN A 86 2.31 -29.06 40.71
C GLN A 86 2.16 -29.52 42.17
N GLN A 87 1.14 -29.04 42.88
CA GLN A 87 0.84 -29.50 44.25
C GLN A 87 0.60 -31.00 44.33
N THR A 88 -0.03 -31.60 43.31
CA THR A 88 -0.25 -33.05 43.26
C THR A 88 1.06 -33.80 43.05
N ILE A 89 1.93 -33.28 42.18
CA ILE A 89 3.28 -33.82 41.94
C ILE A 89 4.12 -33.74 43.21
N ASP A 90 4.13 -32.60 43.88
CA ASP A 90 4.90 -32.39 45.10
C ASP A 90 4.44 -33.36 46.20
N ALA A 91 3.13 -33.50 46.40
CA ALA A 91 2.57 -34.43 47.38
C ALA A 91 2.87 -35.91 47.07
N LEU A 92 2.86 -36.29 45.79
CA LEU A 92 3.26 -37.65 45.38
C LEU A 92 4.76 -37.87 45.56
N THR A 93 5.57 -36.85 45.27
CA THR A 93 7.02 -36.89 45.43
C THR A 93 7.38 -37.09 46.90
N GLU A 94 6.76 -36.32 47.81
CA GLU A 94 6.97 -36.48 49.25
C GLU A 94 6.61 -37.89 49.75
N LYS A 95 5.45 -38.42 49.32
CA LYS A 95 5.06 -39.80 49.66
C LYS A 95 6.05 -40.84 49.13
N LEU A 96 6.56 -40.64 47.92
CA LEU A 96 7.54 -41.55 47.32
C LEU A 96 8.86 -41.51 48.09
N THR A 97 9.33 -40.33 48.46
CA THR A 97 10.54 -40.16 49.28
C THR A 97 10.42 -40.89 50.61
N VAL A 98 9.33 -40.69 51.35
CA VAL A 98 9.09 -41.40 52.62
C VAL A 98 9.08 -42.92 52.42
N SER A 99 8.48 -43.39 51.31
CA SER A 99 8.45 -44.82 51.01
C SER A 99 9.83 -45.40 50.66
N ILE A 100 10.69 -44.62 49.99
CA ILE A 100 12.08 -44.98 49.69
C ILE A 100 12.93 -45.03 50.96
N ASP A 101 12.78 -44.05 51.85
CA ASP A 101 13.48 -43.99 53.13
C ASP A 101 13.10 -45.19 54.01
N GLN A 102 11.80 -45.51 54.09
CA GLN A 102 11.32 -46.68 54.83
C GLN A 102 11.86 -48.00 54.27
N PHE A 103 11.92 -48.14 52.93
CA PHE A 103 12.49 -49.33 52.30
C PHE A 103 13.99 -49.46 52.58
N SER A 104 14.71 -48.34 52.58
CA SER A 104 16.15 -48.30 52.89
C SER A 104 16.41 -48.70 54.34
N LEU A 105 15.59 -48.21 55.29
CA LEU A 105 15.68 -48.59 56.70
C LEU A 105 15.45 -50.10 56.89
N ASN A 106 14.38 -50.65 56.30
CA ASN A 106 14.07 -52.07 56.39
C ASN A 106 15.18 -52.95 55.77
N HIS A 107 15.82 -52.47 54.69
CA HIS A 107 16.95 -53.16 54.09
C HIS A 107 18.14 -53.21 55.03
N GLN A 108 18.47 -52.09 55.70
CA GLN A 108 19.54 -52.02 56.68
C GLN A 108 19.28 -52.94 57.88
N GLU A 109 18.06 -52.96 58.42
CA GLU A 109 17.68 -53.88 59.50
C GLU A 109 17.84 -55.35 59.10
N HIS A 110 17.45 -55.71 57.87
CA HIS A 110 17.63 -57.07 57.37
C HIS A 110 19.12 -57.43 57.22
N GLU A 111 19.96 -56.48 56.78
CA GLU A 111 21.41 -56.68 56.66
C GLU A 111 22.07 -56.87 58.03
N GLU A 112 21.69 -56.09 59.05
CA GLU A 112 22.14 -56.25 60.43
C GLU A 112 21.76 -57.62 61.00
N LEU A 113 20.51 -58.07 60.76
CA LEU A 113 20.01 -59.36 61.23
C LEU A 113 20.72 -60.54 60.53
N LEU A 114 21.02 -60.40 59.23
CA LEU A 114 21.81 -61.38 58.47
C LEU A 114 23.23 -61.50 59.04
N ASN A 115 23.89 -60.38 59.33
CA ASN A 115 25.23 -60.36 59.92
C ASN A 115 25.23 -60.95 61.33
N ALA A 116 24.22 -60.65 62.15
CA ALA A 116 24.08 -61.26 63.47
C ALA A 116 23.90 -62.78 63.39
N HIS A 117 23.08 -63.27 62.45
CA HIS A 117 22.90 -64.70 62.22
C HIS A 117 24.21 -65.38 61.77
N LYS A 118 24.96 -64.73 60.87
CA LYS A 118 26.27 -65.21 60.41
C LYS A 118 27.26 -65.35 61.58
N ASN A 119 27.39 -64.32 62.41
CA ASN A 119 28.28 -64.33 63.58
C ASN A 119 27.90 -65.44 64.58
N LEU A 120 26.60 -65.63 64.85
CA LEU A 120 26.12 -66.70 65.72
C LEU A 120 26.47 -68.10 65.16
N MET A 121 26.38 -68.27 63.84
CA MET A 121 26.74 -69.52 63.18
C MET A 121 28.24 -69.79 63.28
N GLU A 122 29.08 -68.77 63.07
CA GLU A 122 30.54 -68.86 63.25
C GLU A 122 30.91 -69.22 64.69
N GLU A 123 30.23 -68.62 65.70
CA GLU A 123 30.45 -68.94 67.11
C GLU A 123 30.09 -70.41 67.41
N LYS A 124 28.94 -70.89 66.92
CA LYS A 124 28.52 -72.29 67.07
C LYS A 124 29.51 -73.27 66.46
N ILE A 125 30.06 -72.96 65.28
CA ILE A 125 31.12 -73.76 64.65
C ILE A 125 32.36 -73.80 65.55
N GLY A 126 32.73 -72.67 66.15
CA GLY A 126 33.83 -72.59 67.12
C GLY A 126 33.63 -73.49 68.34
N TRP A 127 32.44 -73.48 68.94
CA TRP A 127 32.09 -74.37 70.05
C TRP A 127 32.17 -75.85 69.66
N LEU A 128 31.62 -76.23 68.51
CA LEU A 128 31.67 -77.60 67.99
C LEU A 128 33.12 -78.08 67.77
N ASN A 129 33.97 -77.25 67.18
CA ASN A 129 35.37 -77.58 66.97
C ASN A 129 36.12 -77.80 68.30
N LYS A 130 35.83 -76.99 69.31
CA LYS A 130 36.45 -77.11 70.64
C LYS A 130 36.00 -78.36 71.39
N ASP A 131 34.72 -78.72 71.27
CA ASP A 131 34.18 -79.95 71.85
C ASP A 131 34.75 -81.19 71.15
N GLN A 132 34.93 -81.12 69.83
CA GLN A 132 35.59 -82.16 69.04
C GLN A 132 37.07 -82.33 69.43
N GLU A 133 37.82 -81.24 69.64
CA GLU A 133 39.19 -81.30 70.15
C GLU A 133 39.25 -81.92 71.55
N LEU A 134 38.36 -81.51 72.47
CA LEU A 134 38.31 -82.06 73.83
C LEU A 134 38.01 -83.55 73.82
N CYS A 135 37.07 -83.97 72.96
CA CYS A 135 36.72 -85.37 72.76
C CYS A 135 37.92 -86.16 72.20
N ALA A 136 38.58 -85.64 71.16
CA ALA A 136 39.78 -86.24 70.60
C ALA A 136 40.92 -86.36 71.62
N ASP A 137 41.10 -85.36 72.48
CA ASP A 137 42.13 -85.34 73.52
C ASP A 137 41.83 -86.34 74.65
N GLN A 138 40.55 -86.48 75.03
CA GLN A 138 40.09 -87.52 75.95
C GLN A 138 40.26 -88.93 75.37
N PHE A 139 39.91 -89.13 74.09
CA PHE A 139 40.14 -90.40 73.40
C PHE A 139 41.64 -90.73 73.31
N SER A 140 42.48 -89.74 73.00
CA SER A 140 43.95 -89.89 72.97
C SER A 140 44.51 -90.27 74.34
N LYS A 141 44.05 -89.63 75.43
CA LYS A 141 44.41 -90.01 76.82
C LYS A 141 43.95 -91.42 77.17
N MET A 142 42.76 -91.83 76.73
CA MET A 142 42.23 -93.17 76.96
C MET A 142 43.04 -94.24 76.22
N ILE A 143 43.42 -93.97 74.95
CA ILE A 143 44.29 -94.86 74.15
C ILE A 143 45.70 -94.94 74.75
N ASN A 144 46.29 -93.81 75.15
CA ASN A 144 47.61 -93.80 75.80
C ASN A 144 47.57 -94.50 77.17
N GLY A 145 46.49 -94.35 77.94
CA GLY A 145 46.27 -95.08 79.19
C GLY A 145 46.15 -96.59 79.00
N LEU A 146 45.47 -97.03 77.93
CA LEU A 146 45.42 -98.43 77.52
C LEU A 146 46.79 -98.95 77.09
N GLY A 147 47.57 -98.15 76.35
CA GLY A 147 48.94 -98.49 75.95
C GLY A 147 49.92 -98.62 77.13
N HIS A 148 49.81 -97.78 78.15
CA HIS A 148 50.61 -97.88 79.38
C HIS A 148 50.23 -99.08 80.24
N LYS A 149 48.93 -99.42 80.30
CA LYS A 149 48.45 -100.60 81.02
C LYS A 149 48.89 -101.89 80.32
N GLN A 150 48.83 -101.93 78.99
CA GLN A 150 49.30 -103.06 78.18
C GLN A 150 50.82 -103.29 78.27
N LYS A 151 51.63 -102.23 78.38
CA LYS A 151 53.10 -102.34 78.58
C LYS A 151 53.48 -102.76 80.01
N SER A 152 52.82 -102.21 81.03
CA SER A 152 53.03 -102.59 82.43
C SER A 152 52.63 -104.05 82.68
N ASP A 153 51.51 -104.47 82.11
CA ASP A 153 51.01 -105.84 82.27
C ASP A 153 51.84 -106.84 81.44
N GLN A 154 52.42 -106.45 80.29
CA GLN A 154 53.34 -107.30 79.50
C GLN A 154 54.72 -107.51 80.15
N GLU A 155 55.27 -106.50 80.83
CA GLU A 155 56.58 -106.62 81.52
C GLU A 155 56.48 -107.47 82.81
N GLU A 156 55.32 -107.50 83.48
CA GLU A 156 55.08 -108.38 84.63
C GLU A 156 54.58 -109.79 84.24
N PHE A 157 53.87 -109.92 83.11
CA PHE A 157 53.40 -111.19 82.53
C PHE A 157 54.55 -112.07 82.01
N LEU A 158 55.63 -111.49 81.46
CA LEU A 158 56.82 -112.25 81.06
C LEU A 158 57.62 -112.83 82.24
N ARG A 159 57.48 -112.28 83.46
CA ARG A 159 58.16 -112.78 84.66
C ARG A 159 57.36 -113.83 85.43
N LYS A 160 56.03 -113.87 85.27
CA LYS A 160 55.13 -114.83 85.96
C LYS A 160 54.73 -116.03 85.10
N MET A 161 55.11 -116.05 83.82
CA MET A 161 54.82 -117.14 82.88
C MET A 161 55.60 -118.44 83.16
N ASP A 162 56.60 -118.42 84.04
CA ASP A 162 57.41 -119.60 84.38
C ASP A 162 56.79 -120.46 85.52
N GLU A 163 55.70 -120.03 86.18
CA GLU A 163 55.21 -120.71 87.40
C GLU A 163 53.72 -121.08 87.50
N SER A 164 52.85 -120.88 86.50
CA SER A 164 51.42 -121.22 86.72
C SER A 164 50.63 -121.78 85.55
N LEU A 165 51.08 -122.94 85.07
CA LEU A 165 50.36 -123.88 84.22
C LEU A 165 49.09 -124.50 84.87
N ASN A 166 48.39 -123.83 85.81
CA ASN A 166 47.36 -124.46 86.64
C ASN A 166 46.08 -123.62 86.88
N SER A 167 45.59 -122.83 85.91
CA SER A 167 44.23 -122.25 86.03
C SER A 167 43.60 -121.85 84.70
N VAL A 168 43.34 -122.82 83.82
CA VAL A 168 42.57 -122.63 82.56
C VAL A 168 41.06 -122.37 82.84
N GLN A 169 40.62 -122.34 84.11
CA GLN A 169 39.22 -122.15 84.48
C GLN A 169 38.77 -120.66 84.59
N ALA A 170 39.68 -119.68 84.50
CA ALA A 170 39.35 -118.26 84.63
C ALA A 170 39.23 -117.49 83.29
N MET A 171 39.72 -118.04 82.17
CA MET A 171 39.68 -117.39 80.86
C MET A 171 38.28 -117.35 80.22
N VAL A 172 37.39 -118.28 80.56
CA VAL A 172 36.04 -118.35 79.96
C VAL A 172 35.12 -117.26 80.54
N VAL A 173 35.24 -116.96 81.83
CA VAL A 173 34.42 -115.92 82.50
C VAL A 173 34.76 -114.51 82.01
N VAL A 174 36.05 -114.21 81.79
CA VAL A 174 36.48 -112.89 81.31
C VAL A 174 36.04 -112.63 79.85
N ALA A 175 36.02 -113.66 79.00
CA ALA A 175 35.55 -113.55 77.62
C ALA A 175 34.03 -113.38 77.53
N GLU A 176 33.26 -114.05 78.40
CA GLU A 176 31.80 -113.86 78.49
C GLU A 176 31.43 -112.47 79.02
N GLU A 177 32.16 -111.93 80.01
CA GLU A 177 31.95 -110.56 80.51
C GLU A 177 32.26 -109.49 79.45
N GLN A 178 33.29 -109.69 78.62
CA GLN A 178 33.61 -108.79 77.50
C GLN A 178 32.55 -108.84 76.38
N ASN A 179 32.01 -110.02 76.06
CA ASN A 179 30.93 -110.14 75.09
C ASN A 179 29.64 -109.48 75.60
N LEU A 180 29.32 -109.61 76.89
CA LEU A 180 28.17 -108.94 77.50
C LEU A 180 28.35 -107.41 77.51
N SER A 181 29.56 -106.92 77.82
CA SER A 181 29.90 -105.48 77.77
C SER A 181 29.79 -104.90 76.36
N ASN A 182 30.26 -105.63 75.35
CA ASN A 182 30.15 -105.21 73.96
C ASN A 182 28.70 -105.24 73.47
N ALA A 183 27.92 -106.26 73.84
CA ALA A 183 26.49 -106.32 73.53
C ALA A 183 25.72 -105.12 74.12
N ASN A 184 26.03 -104.74 75.36
CA ASN A 184 25.43 -103.56 76.00
C ASN A 184 25.82 -102.24 75.28
N LYS A 185 27.08 -102.08 74.86
CA LYS A 185 27.51 -100.92 74.07
C LYS A 185 26.85 -100.85 72.70
N PHE A 186 26.66 -101.99 72.02
CA PHE A 186 25.94 -102.05 70.75
C PHE A 186 24.47 -101.65 70.92
N ALA A 187 23.81 -102.12 71.98
CA ALA A 187 22.43 -101.72 72.28
C ALA A 187 22.31 -100.21 72.56
N GLU A 188 23.28 -99.61 73.25
CA GLU A 188 23.33 -98.16 73.51
C GLU A 188 23.55 -97.35 72.23
N ILE A 189 24.43 -97.80 71.33
CA ILE A 189 24.63 -97.20 70.01
C ILE A 189 23.35 -97.27 69.17
N GLU A 190 22.63 -98.39 69.20
CA GLU A 190 21.37 -98.54 68.47
C GLU A 190 20.28 -97.60 68.99
N GLN A 191 20.16 -97.44 70.32
CA GLN A 191 19.26 -96.44 70.91
C GLN A 191 19.64 -95.00 70.55
N LEU A 192 20.92 -94.66 70.55
CA LEU A 192 21.40 -93.34 70.13
C LEU A 192 21.11 -93.07 68.65
N ASN A 193 21.22 -94.08 67.79
CA ASN A 193 20.91 -93.96 66.37
C ASN A 193 19.40 -93.74 66.13
N VAL A 194 18.53 -94.44 66.86
CA VAL A 194 17.07 -94.21 66.82
C VAL A 194 16.73 -92.78 67.26
N LEU A 195 17.33 -92.30 68.35
CA LEU A 195 17.11 -90.92 68.82
C LEU A 195 17.62 -89.88 67.81
N GLN A 196 18.72 -90.16 67.13
CA GLN A 196 19.25 -89.29 66.07
C GLN A 196 18.32 -89.26 64.85
N GLN A 197 17.79 -90.41 64.43
CA GLN A 197 16.78 -90.48 63.37
C GLN A 197 15.51 -89.70 63.72
N GLU A 198 15.00 -89.81 64.96
CA GLU A 198 13.85 -89.02 65.41
C GLU A 198 14.09 -87.51 65.36
N LYS A 199 15.31 -87.06 65.70
CA LYS A 199 15.68 -85.63 65.61
C LYS A 199 15.76 -85.14 64.17
N VAL A 200 16.27 -85.96 63.24
CA VAL A 200 16.30 -85.64 61.80
C VAL A 200 14.89 -85.48 61.25
N VAL A 201 13.99 -86.42 61.54
CA VAL A 201 12.58 -86.35 61.09
C VAL A 201 11.86 -85.10 61.61
N LYS A 202 12.11 -84.70 62.87
CA LYS A 202 11.54 -83.45 63.43
C LYS A 202 12.10 -82.20 62.75
N MET A 203 13.39 -82.21 62.38
CA MET A 203 14.03 -81.10 61.68
C MET A 203 13.51 -80.96 60.25
N GLU A 204 13.33 -82.08 59.54
CA GLU A 204 12.72 -82.13 58.20
C GLU A 204 11.29 -81.58 58.23
N LYS A 205 10.47 -82.03 59.19
CA LYS A 205 9.10 -81.52 59.36
C LYS A 205 9.07 -80.01 59.63
N TYR A 206 9.96 -79.52 60.49
CA TYR A 206 10.07 -78.08 60.76
C TYR A 206 10.48 -77.29 59.50
N GLN A 207 11.41 -77.83 58.71
CA GLN A 207 11.86 -77.22 57.46
C GLN A 207 10.74 -77.18 56.42
N GLU A 208 9.94 -78.24 56.29
CA GLU A 208 8.74 -78.27 55.43
C GLU A 208 7.71 -77.21 55.85
N GLU A 209 7.43 -77.09 57.16
CA GLU A 209 6.52 -76.06 57.68
C GLU A 209 7.03 -74.63 57.38
N GLN A 210 8.33 -74.37 57.50
CA GLN A 210 8.92 -73.07 57.12
C GLN A 210 8.80 -72.81 55.61
N GLN A 211 9.06 -73.83 54.78
CA GLN A 211 8.95 -73.69 53.33
C GLN A 211 7.50 -73.39 52.90
N GLN A 212 6.51 -74.03 53.54
CA GLN A 212 5.09 -73.74 53.29
C GLN A 212 4.74 -72.29 53.68
N ASN A 213 5.24 -71.80 54.82
CA ASN A 213 5.02 -70.42 55.24
C ASN A 213 5.63 -69.41 54.26
N ILE A 214 6.85 -69.67 53.76
CA ILE A 214 7.48 -68.82 52.74
C ILE A 214 6.62 -68.80 51.47
N ASN A 215 6.21 -69.96 50.97
CA ASN A 215 5.39 -70.07 49.77
C ASN A 215 4.06 -69.31 49.91
N ALA A 216 3.37 -69.46 51.04
CA ALA A 216 2.12 -68.75 51.33
C ALA A 216 2.33 -67.23 51.40
N LEU A 217 3.44 -66.77 51.99
CA LEU A 217 3.79 -65.35 52.06
C LEU A 217 4.06 -64.78 50.65
N THR A 218 4.81 -65.54 49.83
CA THR A 218 5.11 -65.18 48.44
C THR A 218 3.85 -65.09 47.59
N GLU A 219 2.93 -66.04 47.72
CA GLU A 219 1.67 -66.04 46.98
C GLU A 219 0.78 -64.85 47.38
N LYS A 220 0.69 -64.56 48.68
CA LYS A 220 -0.02 -63.37 49.18
C LYS A 220 0.60 -62.07 48.65
N GLN A 221 1.93 -61.99 48.59
CA GLN A 221 2.64 -60.84 48.02
C GLN A 221 2.39 -60.70 46.53
N ASN A 222 2.42 -61.80 45.77
CA ASN A 222 2.15 -61.79 44.33
C ASN A 222 0.71 -61.35 44.03
N LEU A 223 -0.27 -61.83 44.80
CA LEU A 223 -1.67 -61.41 44.64
C LEU A 223 -1.85 -59.91 44.97
N SER A 224 -1.21 -59.43 46.05
CA SER A 224 -1.22 -58.00 46.41
C SER A 224 -0.60 -57.13 45.30
N ASN A 225 0.52 -57.57 44.74
CA ASN A 225 1.18 -56.87 43.64
C ASN A 225 0.32 -56.87 42.38
N ALA A 226 -0.28 -58.00 42.02
CA ALA A 226 -1.18 -58.11 40.87
C ALA A 226 -2.37 -57.13 40.99
N ASN A 227 -2.98 -57.04 42.18
CA ASN A 227 -4.06 -56.08 42.44
C ASN A 227 -3.59 -54.63 42.28
N LYS A 228 -2.41 -54.28 42.81
CA LYS A 228 -1.82 -52.94 42.64
C LYS A 228 -1.54 -52.62 41.17
N PHE A 229 -1.03 -53.58 40.40
CA PHE A 229 -0.81 -53.41 38.96
C PHE A 229 -2.12 -53.16 38.20
N ALA A 230 -3.18 -53.92 38.50
CA ALA A 230 -4.48 -53.71 37.89
C ALA A 230 -5.06 -52.32 38.21
N GLU A 231 -4.88 -51.83 39.44
CA GLU A 231 -5.32 -50.48 39.84
C GLU A 231 -4.51 -49.39 39.11
N ILE A 232 -3.20 -49.54 38.99
CA ILE A 232 -2.34 -48.63 38.22
C ILE A 232 -2.77 -48.58 36.75
N GLU A 233 -3.09 -49.73 36.15
CA GLU A 233 -3.53 -49.81 34.76
C GLU A 233 -4.87 -49.10 34.54
N GLN A 234 -5.83 -49.28 35.46
CA GLN A 234 -7.10 -48.53 35.42
C GLN A 234 -6.90 -47.01 35.57
N LEU A 235 -6.02 -46.58 36.48
CA LEU A 235 -5.70 -45.17 36.65
C LEU A 235 -5.04 -44.59 35.39
N ASN A 236 -4.16 -45.36 34.74
CA ASN A 236 -3.50 -44.95 33.51
C ASN A 236 -4.50 -44.78 32.36
N VAL A 237 -5.44 -45.72 32.20
CA VAL A 237 -6.54 -45.60 31.21
C VAL A 237 -7.40 -44.37 31.48
N LEU A 238 -7.77 -44.11 32.74
CA LEU A 238 -8.55 -42.92 33.10
C LEU A 238 -7.77 -41.62 32.81
N GLN A 239 -6.46 -41.62 33.05
CA GLN A 239 -5.58 -40.49 32.75
C GLN A 239 -5.49 -40.25 31.24
N GLN A 240 -5.29 -41.29 30.43
CA GLN A 240 -5.29 -41.18 28.96
C GLN A 240 -6.62 -40.64 28.44
N GLN A 241 -7.76 -41.11 28.96
CA GLN A 241 -9.07 -40.58 28.58
C GLN A 241 -9.23 -39.08 28.90
N LYS A 242 -8.67 -38.61 30.03
CA LYS A 242 -8.67 -37.18 30.38
C LYS A 242 -7.80 -36.37 29.42
N VAL A 243 -6.63 -36.89 29.02
CA VAL A 243 -5.75 -36.24 28.04
C VAL A 243 -6.48 -36.07 26.70
N VAL A 244 -7.07 -37.14 26.18
CA VAL A 244 -7.80 -37.09 24.90
C VAL A 244 -8.97 -36.08 24.94
N LYS A 245 -9.69 -36.00 26.07
CA LYS A 245 -10.76 -35.00 26.23
C LYS A 245 -10.20 -33.57 26.25
N MET A 246 -9.06 -33.36 26.87
CA MET A 246 -8.40 -32.06 26.93
C MET A 246 -7.89 -31.63 25.55
N GLU A 247 -7.29 -32.55 24.80
CA GLU A 247 -6.84 -32.32 23.41
C GLU A 247 -8.00 -31.92 22.52
N LYS A 248 -9.11 -32.67 22.53
CA LYS A 248 -10.32 -32.31 21.76
C LYS A 248 -10.88 -30.93 22.14
N TYR A 249 -10.88 -30.60 23.42
CA TYR A 249 -11.30 -29.28 23.87
C TYR A 249 -10.36 -28.18 23.35
N GLN A 250 -9.05 -28.44 23.36
CA GLN A 250 -8.04 -27.51 22.88
C GLN A 250 -8.11 -27.31 21.36
N GLU A 251 -8.34 -28.38 20.58
CA GLU A 251 -8.58 -28.31 19.14
C GLU A 251 -9.83 -27.49 18.81
N ALA A 252 -10.95 -27.73 19.51
CA ALA A 252 -12.18 -26.97 19.31
C ALA A 252 -11.97 -25.47 19.62
N GLN A 253 -11.21 -25.16 20.67
CA GLN A 253 -10.84 -23.78 21.00
C GLN A 253 -9.97 -23.15 19.91
N GLN A 254 -8.97 -23.87 19.39
CA GLN A 254 -8.10 -23.39 18.32
C GLN A 254 -8.90 -23.12 17.03
N GLN A 255 -9.82 -24.01 16.66
CA GLN A 255 -10.70 -23.81 15.50
C GLN A 255 -11.56 -22.56 15.66
N ASN A 256 -12.13 -22.34 16.84
CA ASN A 256 -12.94 -21.16 17.11
C ASN A 256 -12.10 -19.87 17.05
N THR A 257 -10.88 -19.89 17.60
CA THR A 257 -9.94 -18.77 17.47
C THR A 257 -9.61 -18.47 16.01
N ASN A 258 -9.27 -19.50 15.23
CA ASN A 258 -8.97 -19.33 13.80
C ASN A 258 -10.15 -18.73 13.03
N ALA A 259 -11.37 -19.23 13.27
CA ALA A 259 -12.57 -18.71 12.63
C ALA A 259 -12.84 -17.24 13.01
N LEU A 260 -12.62 -16.86 14.27
CA LEU A 260 -12.75 -15.47 14.71
C LEU A 260 -11.68 -14.57 14.05
N THR A 261 -10.44 -15.07 13.95
CA THR A 261 -9.33 -14.36 13.29
C THR A 261 -9.61 -14.12 11.80
N GLU A 262 -10.15 -15.10 11.08
CA GLU A 262 -10.54 -14.91 9.67
C GLU A 262 -11.66 -13.89 9.52
N LYS A 263 -12.70 -13.95 10.36
CA LYS A 263 -13.78 -12.95 10.36
C LYS A 263 -13.22 -11.54 10.62
N LEU A 264 -12.33 -11.40 11.60
CA LEU A 264 -11.71 -10.12 11.92
C LEU A 264 -10.87 -9.60 10.74
N LYS A 265 -10.12 -10.47 10.06
CA LYS A 265 -9.34 -10.11 8.88
C LYS A 265 -10.23 -9.56 7.77
N VAL A 266 -11.33 -10.25 7.44
CA VAL A 266 -12.30 -9.77 6.44
C VAL A 266 -12.86 -8.40 6.83
N SER A 267 -13.18 -8.20 8.11
CA SER A 267 -13.69 -6.92 8.60
C SER A 267 -12.67 -5.77 8.48
N ILE A 268 -11.39 -6.05 8.75
CA ILE A 268 -10.29 -5.09 8.57
C ILE A 268 -10.10 -4.72 7.09
N ASP A 269 -10.15 -5.72 6.20
CA ASP A 269 -10.03 -5.50 4.76
C ASP A 269 -11.20 -4.64 4.23
N GLN A 270 -12.42 -4.91 4.70
CA GLN A 270 -13.61 -4.09 4.38
C GLN A 270 -13.48 -2.65 4.89
N PHE A 271 -12.99 -2.47 6.11
CA PHE A 271 -12.77 -1.13 6.67
C PHE A 271 -11.72 -0.36 5.88
N SER A 272 -10.65 -1.03 5.45
CA SER A 272 -9.59 -0.45 4.62
C SER A 272 -10.11 0.00 3.24
N LEU A 273 -10.99 -0.80 2.62
CA LEU A 273 -11.68 -0.41 1.38
C LEU A 273 -12.55 0.84 1.60
N MET A 274 -13.33 0.86 2.67
CA MET A 274 -14.20 1.99 3.01
C MET A 274 -13.41 3.29 3.23
N GLN A 275 -12.25 3.22 3.89
CA GLN A 275 -11.36 4.37 4.06
C GLN A 275 -10.80 4.88 2.73
N ASN A 276 -10.46 3.97 1.81
CA ASN A 276 -10.00 4.36 0.46
C ASN A 276 -11.11 5.06 -0.32
N ASP A 277 -12.34 4.56 -0.26
CA ASP A 277 -13.51 5.18 -0.88
C ASP A 277 -13.79 6.57 -0.28
N GLN A 278 -13.70 6.70 1.05
CA GLN A 278 -13.86 7.99 1.74
C GLN A 278 -12.79 9.00 1.31
N LYS A 279 -11.53 8.55 1.16
CA LYS A 279 -10.44 9.39 0.66
C LYS A 279 -10.69 9.83 -0.79
N ALA A 280 -11.14 8.92 -1.66
CA ALA A 280 -11.46 9.24 -3.04
C ALA A 280 -12.63 10.25 -3.15
N LEU A 281 -13.63 10.12 -2.27
CA LEU A 281 -14.72 11.09 -2.16
C LEU A 281 -14.22 12.47 -1.73
N LEU A 282 -13.33 12.54 -0.74
CA LEU A 282 -12.73 13.80 -0.29
C LEU A 282 -11.94 14.49 -1.40
N GLU A 283 -11.13 13.74 -2.16
CA GLU A 283 -10.41 14.27 -3.33
C GLU A 283 -11.36 14.79 -4.39
N ARG A 284 -12.48 14.10 -4.63
CA ARG A 284 -13.50 14.53 -5.60
C ARG A 284 -14.21 15.81 -5.12
N LEU A 285 -14.47 15.93 -3.82
CA LEU A 285 -15.08 17.11 -3.21
C LEU A 285 -14.17 18.33 -3.36
N ASN A 286 -12.87 18.17 -3.06
CA ASN A 286 -11.87 19.22 -3.25
C ASN A 286 -11.79 19.69 -4.71
N ARG A 287 -11.84 18.76 -5.69
CA ARG A 287 -11.86 19.12 -7.11
C ARG A 287 -13.12 19.89 -7.50
N LEU A 288 -14.28 19.55 -6.92
CA LEU A 288 -15.54 20.25 -7.17
C LEU A 288 -15.49 21.66 -6.58
N GLU A 289 -14.97 21.81 -5.36
CA GLU A 289 -14.82 23.12 -4.71
C GLU A 289 -13.90 24.04 -5.53
N GLN A 290 -12.75 23.54 -6.00
CA GLN A 290 -11.85 24.28 -6.90
C GLN A 290 -12.52 24.71 -8.20
N LYS A 291 -13.29 23.79 -8.83
CA LYS A 291 -14.07 24.13 -10.04
C LYS A 291 -15.12 25.20 -9.77
N GLN A 292 -15.78 25.15 -8.61
CA GLN A 292 -16.76 26.15 -8.23
C GLN A 292 -16.11 27.51 -7.97
N THR A 293 -14.90 27.53 -7.36
CA THR A 293 -14.14 28.78 -7.18
C THR A 293 -13.74 29.39 -8.51
N ALA A 294 -13.24 28.56 -9.45
CA ALA A 294 -12.89 28.99 -10.79
C ALA A 294 -14.10 29.54 -11.56
N ASN A 295 -15.26 28.87 -11.48
CA ASN A 295 -16.50 29.32 -12.11
C ASN A 295 -16.99 30.66 -11.53
N SER A 296 -16.90 30.85 -10.20
CA SER A 296 -17.26 32.13 -9.57
C SER A 296 -16.32 33.26 -10.00
N ALA A 297 -15.02 32.99 -10.08
CA ALA A 297 -14.04 33.95 -10.58
C ALA A 297 -14.30 34.32 -12.04
N GLN A 298 -14.63 33.34 -12.88
CA GLN A 298 -15.00 33.55 -14.28
C GLN A 298 -16.28 34.38 -14.40
N GLN A 299 -17.34 34.07 -13.65
CA GLN A 299 -18.57 34.86 -13.66
C GLN A 299 -18.34 36.32 -13.23
N LYS A 300 -17.48 36.57 -12.24
CA LYS A 300 -17.09 37.94 -11.85
C LYS A 300 -16.33 38.64 -12.98
N ALA A 301 -15.44 37.93 -13.68
CA ALA A 301 -14.74 38.47 -14.84
C ALA A 301 -15.72 38.81 -15.98
N ASP A 302 -16.67 37.92 -16.26
CA ASP A 302 -17.70 38.11 -17.29
C ASP A 302 -18.64 39.27 -16.97
N GLN A 303 -19.08 39.41 -15.71
CA GLN A 303 -19.86 40.58 -15.26
C GLN A 303 -19.07 41.88 -15.41
N LYS A 304 -17.78 41.87 -15.05
CA LYS A 304 -16.90 43.03 -15.21
C LYS A 304 -16.75 43.39 -16.69
N ALA A 305 -16.53 42.40 -17.55
CA ALA A 305 -16.47 42.57 -19.00
C ALA A 305 -17.79 43.12 -19.56
N LEU A 306 -18.94 42.59 -19.15
CA LEU A 306 -20.25 43.09 -19.57
C LEU A 306 -20.49 44.53 -19.13
N SER A 307 -20.07 44.90 -17.92
CA SER A 307 -20.16 46.27 -17.42
C SER A 307 -19.26 47.23 -18.23
N ALA A 308 -18.06 46.79 -18.60
CA ALA A 308 -17.14 47.55 -19.44
C ALA A 308 -17.69 47.69 -20.86
N MET A 309 -18.28 46.63 -21.41
CA MET A 309 -18.91 46.62 -22.72
C MET A 309 -20.12 47.57 -22.77
N LYS A 310 -20.98 47.57 -21.74
CA LYS A 310 -22.09 48.54 -21.62
C LYS A 310 -21.60 49.99 -21.53
N LYS A 311 -20.51 50.25 -20.77
CA LYS A 311 -19.88 51.58 -20.72
C LYS A 311 -19.34 52.00 -22.08
N TYR A 312 -18.65 51.09 -22.77
CA TYR A 312 -18.12 51.32 -24.10
C TYR A 312 -19.23 51.58 -25.13
N GLN A 313 -20.33 50.82 -25.08
CA GLN A 313 -21.50 51.00 -25.94
C GLN A 313 -22.20 52.33 -25.67
N LYS A 314 -22.34 52.74 -24.40
CA LYS A 314 -22.85 54.07 -24.03
C LYS A 314 -21.93 55.19 -24.53
N GLN A 315 -20.61 55.00 -24.46
CA GLN A 315 -19.64 55.94 -25.01
C GLN A 315 -19.72 56.01 -26.54
N GLN A 316 -19.90 54.88 -27.23
CA GLN A 316 -20.14 54.87 -28.67
C GLN A 316 -21.44 55.58 -29.03
N GLN A 317 -22.53 55.36 -28.29
CA GLN A 317 -23.79 56.08 -28.51
C GLN A 317 -23.60 57.60 -28.33
N LEU A 318 -22.90 58.03 -27.27
CA LEU A 318 -22.57 59.46 -27.08
C LEU A 318 -21.69 60.01 -28.21
N ASN A 319 -20.74 59.23 -28.73
CA ASN A 319 -19.93 59.64 -29.88
C ASN A 319 -20.76 59.70 -31.17
N ILE A 320 -21.71 58.79 -31.37
CA ILE A 320 -22.66 58.80 -32.49
C ILE A 320 -23.57 60.01 -32.38
N ASP A 321 -24.14 60.29 -31.21
CA ASP A 321 -25.00 61.45 -30.97
C ASP A 321 -24.21 62.76 -31.20
N ALA A 322 -22.96 62.83 -30.72
CA ALA A 322 -22.05 63.95 -30.97
C ALA A 322 -21.62 64.06 -32.45
N LEU A 323 -21.42 62.95 -33.16
CA LEU A 323 -21.18 62.92 -34.61
C LEU A 323 -22.42 63.32 -35.40
N THR A 324 -23.62 62.96 -34.94
CA THR A 324 -24.90 63.31 -35.57
C THR A 324 -25.20 64.80 -35.39
N GLU A 325 -24.88 65.36 -34.22
CA GLU A 325 -24.92 66.81 -33.98
C GLU A 325 -23.79 67.56 -34.70
N ALA A 326 -22.59 66.98 -34.84
CA ALA A 326 -21.51 67.56 -35.64
C ALA A 326 -21.76 67.47 -37.17
N GLN A 327 -22.51 66.46 -37.63
CA GLN A 327 -22.92 66.29 -39.04
C GLN A 327 -24.05 67.24 -39.44
N LYS A 328 -24.86 67.73 -38.49
CA LYS A 328 -25.76 68.87 -38.74
C LYS A 328 -24.99 70.18 -38.97
N ALA A 329 -23.68 70.23 -38.69
CA ALA A 329 -22.85 71.42 -38.81
C ALA A 329 -21.68 71.32 -39.79
N ASN A 330 -21.31 70.15 -40.34
CA ASN A 330 -20.24 70.02 -41.34
C ASN A 330 -20.45 68.79 -42.25
N GLY A 331 -20.27 68.98 -43.57
CA GLY A 331 -20.48 67.96 -44.61
C GLY A 331 -19.52 66.75 -44.57
N PRO A 332 -19.72 65.76 -45.47
CA PRO A 332 -19.02 64.48 -45.44
C PRO A 332 -17.50 64.62 -45.59
N ILE A 333 -16.75 63.91 -44.75
CA ILE A 333 -15.29 63.82 -44.81
C ILE A 333 -14.91 63.15 -46.14
N PRO A 334 -14.07 63.75 -47.00
CA PRO A 334 -13.67 63.12 -48.25
C PRO A 334 -12.86 61.84 -47.98
N GLN A 335 -13.24 60.74 -48.65
CA GLN A 335 -12.42 59.53 -48.79
C GLN A 335 -11.07 59.89 -49.45
N ASN A 336 -10.03 59.09 -49.22
CA ASN A 336 -8.71 59.33 -49.81
C ASN A 336 -8.79 59.19 -51.34
N ARG A 337 -7.83 59.78 -52.06
CA ARG A 337 -7.74 59.76 -53.53
C ARG A 337 -6.31 60.01 -53.97
N TRP A 338 -6.00 59.78 -55.24
CA TRP A 338 -4.67 60.06 -55.79
C TRP A 338 -4.38 61.57 -55.80
N HIS A 339 -3.18 61.96 -55.38
CA HIS A 339 -2.76 63.35 -55.25
C HIS A 339 -2.21 63.88 -56.57
N SER A 340 -2.91 64.82 -57.20
CA SER A 340 -2.48 65.40 -58.48
C SER A 340 -1.10 66.08 -58.43
N ALA A 341 -0.70 66.65 -57.29
CA ALA A 341 0.63 67.26 -57.12
C ALA A 341 1.75 66.25 -56.79
N ALA A 342 1.41 65.02 -56.40
CA ALA A 342 2.35 63.93 -56.15
C ALA A 342 2.08 62.76 -57.12
N CYS A 343 1.88 63.11 -58.38
CA CYS A 343 1.63 62.23 -59.52
C CYS A 343 2.65 62.55 -60.60
N HIS A 344 3.30 61.55 -61.17
CA HIS A 344 4.21 61.76 -62.30
C HIS A 344 3.45 62.36 -63.49
N ASP A 345 4.08 63.24 -64.28
CA ASP A 345 3.44 64.00 -65.36
C ASP A 345 2.92 63.13 -66.52
N GLN A 346 3.48 61.94 -66.71
CA GLN A 346 3.01 60.95 -67.68
C GLN A 346 1.86 60.05 -67.17
N LEU A 347 1.43 60.21 -65.91
CA LEU A 347 0.25 59.54 -65.38
C LEU A 347 -0.95 60.49 -65.44
N ALA A 348 -2.01 60.08 -66.14
CA ALA A 348 -3.28 60.80 -66.19
C ALA A 348 -4.21 60.30 -65.09
N LEU A 349 -4.77 61.23 -64.30
CA LEU A 349 -5.80 60.95 -63.31
C LEU A 349 -7.18 61.24 -63.88
N SER A 350 -8.14 60.34 -63.66
CA SER A 350 -9.54 60.60 -64.00
C SER A 350 -10.18 61.50 -62.95
N GLU A 351 -10.58 62.71 -63.35
CA GLU A 351 -11.31 63.67 -62.52
C GLU A 351 -12.83 63.38 -62.54
N PRO A 352 -13.59 63.76 -61.49
CA PRO A 352 -13.15 64.47 -60.28
C PRO A 352 -12.69 63.58 -59.10
N GLU A 353 -12.98 62.28 -59.12
CA GLU A 353 -12.75 61.40 -57.97
C GLU A 353 -11.26 61.07 -57.75
N ARG A 354 -10.44 61.09 -58.82
CA ARG A 354 -9.01 60.75 -58.81
C ARG A 354 -8.73 59.39 -58.19
N LEU A 355 -9.53 58.39 -58.55
CA LEU A 355 -9.32 56.99 -58.17
C LEU A 355 -8.68 56.17 -59.29
N ILE A 356 -8.92 56.56 -60.55
CA ILE A 356 -8.36 55.91 -61.73
C ILE A 356 -7.08 56.62 -62.16
N VAL A 357 -6.03 55.84 -62.40
CA VAL A 357 -4.72 56.29 -62.90
C VAL A 357 -4.42 55.52 -64.18
N GLN A 358 -4.06 56.24 -65.24
CA GLN A 358 -3.62 55.65 -66.50
C GLN A 358 -2.25 56.18 -66.89
N PHE A 359 -1.32 55.30 -67.24
CA PHE A 359 -0.06 55.71 -67.83
C PHE A 359 -0.23 56.05 -69.32
N THR A 360 -0.05 57.32 -69.68
CA THR A 360 -0.27 57.85 -71.04
C THR A 360 1.02 58.17 -71.80
N GLY A 361 2.19 57.93 -71.20
CA GLY A 361 3.49 58.17 -71.85
C GLY A 361 3.81 57.11 -72.90
N GLU A 362 4.65 57.45 -73.88
CA GLU A 362 5.02 56.55 -74.98
C GLU A 362 6.19 55.60 -74.62
N LYS A 363 7.05 55.99 -73.67
CA LYS A 363 8.27 55.25 -73.32
C LYS A 363 8.08 54.47 -72.03
N ALA A 364 8.42 53.18 -72.06
CA ALA A 364 8.39 52.35 -70.86
C ALA A 364 9.35 52.89 -69.79
N GLY A 365 8.88 52.91 -68.55
CA GLY A 365 9.58 53.47 -67.39
C GLY A 365 8.65 53.56 -66.20
N PHE A 366 9.20 53.48 -64.99
CA PHE A 366 8.40 53.52 -63.78
C PHE A 366 7.93 54.93 -63.47
N HIS A 367 6.62 55.07 -63.32
CA HIS A 367 5.95 56.32 -62.97
C HIS A 367 5.02 56.07 -61.80
N SER A 368 5.16 56.88 -60.75
CA SER A 368 4.46 56.70 -59.48
C SER A 368 3.46 57.80 -59.19
N VAL A 369 2.45 57.44 -58.41
CA VAL A 369 1.50 58.38 -57.81
C VAL A 369 1.21 58.02 -56.36
N PHE A 370 1.13 59.05 -55.53
CA PHE A 370 0.84 58.95 -54.10
C PHE A 370 -0.61 59.34 -53.82
N ALA A 371 -1.21 58.72 -52.80
CA ALA A 371 -2.48 59.21 -52.28
C ALA A 371 -2.32 60.55 -51.55
N GLU A 372 -3.40 61.33 -51.43
CA GLU A 372 -3.38 62.66 -50.77
C GLU A 372 -3.02 62.58 -49.30
N ARG A 373 -3.43 61.50 -48.62
CA ARG A 373 -3.22 61.33 -47.18
C ARG A 373 -2.41 60.07 -46.88
N PRO A 374 -1.53 60.13 -45.85
CA PRO A 374 -0.80 58.95 -45.40
C PRO A 374 -1.74 57.99 -44.68
N MET A 375 -1.26 56.76 -44.45
CA MET A 375 -1.90 55.83 -43.54
C MET A 375 -1.97 56.45 -42.12
N PRO A 376 -3.07 56.28 -41.37
CA PRO A 376 -3.18 56.80 -40.02
C PRO A 376 -2.14 56.19 -39.07
N ILE A 377 -1.30 57.01 -38.42
CA ILE A 377 -0.25 56.51 -37.50
C ILE A 377 -0.80 56.16 -36.11
N LYS A 378 -1.87 56.85 -35.69
CA LYS A 378 -2.45 56.73 -34.35
C LYS A 378 -3.84 56.10 -34.48
N ASN A 379 -3.93 54.78 -34.34
CA ASN A 379 -5.15 54.01 -33.99
C ASN A 379 -4.83 52.51 -33.91
N TYR A 380 -5.62 51.77 -33.14
CA TYR A 380 -5.71 50.31 -33.23
C TYR A 380 -6.58 49.94 -34.43
N GLY A 381 -6.21 48.91 -35.19
CA GLY A 381 -6.97 48.45 -36.36
C GLY A 381 -6.08 48.12 -37.55
N ILE A 382 -6.71 47.99 -38.72
CA ILE A 382 -6.06 47.71 -40.00
C ILE A 382 -6.23 48.93 -40.90
N PHE A 383 -5.12 49.43 -41.45
CA PHE A 383 -5.16 50.30 -42.62
C PHE A 383 -5.14 49.41 -43.86
N TYR A 384 -6.01 49.65 -44.84
CA TYR A 384 -6.08 48.83 -46.05
C TYR A 384 -6.70 49.62 -47.21
N TYR A 385 -6.21 49.37 -48.42
CA TYR A 385 -6.79 49.86 -49.67
C TYR A 385 -6.62 48.80 -50.77
N GLU A 386 -7.50 48.82 -51.77
CA GLU A 386 -7.47 47.91 -52.91
C GLU A 386 -7.12 48.66 -54.19
N VAL A 387 -6.50 47.95 -55.12
CA VAL A 387 -6.19 48.43 -56.46
C VAL A 387 -6.61 47.38 -57.47
N THR A 388 -7.58 47.73 -58.31
CA THR A 388 -8.05 46.91 -59.42
C THR A 388 -7.21 47.22 -60.65
N ILE A 389 -6.67 46.19 -61.30
CA ILE A 389 -5.90 46.34 -62.54
C ILE A 389 -6.86 46.34 -63.73
N LEU A 390 -7.10 47.50 -64.35
CA LEU A 390 -8.10 47.67 -65.40
C LEU A 390 -7.61 47.38 -66.82
N GLY A 391 -6.33 47.64 -67.12
CA GLY A 391 -5.81 47.49 -68.49
C GLY A 391 -4.31 47.68 -68.57
N GLY A 392 -3.69 47.16 -69.64
CA GLY A 392 -2.23 47.08 -69.80
C GLY A 392 -1.64 45.95 -68.95
N ALA A 393 -1.15 44.88 -69.57
CA ALA A 393 -0.60 43.71 -68.86
C ALA A 393 0.82 43.96 -68.28
N GLY A 394 1.08 45.18 -67.81
CA GLY A 394 2.39 45.68 -67.48
C GLY A 394 2.83 45.49 -66.02
N TYR A 395 4.13 45.80 -65.81
CA TYR A 395 4.78 45.75 -64.52
C TYR A 395 4.20 46.83 -63.58
N ALA A 396 3.33 46.40 -62.67
CA ALA A 396 2.80 47.26 -61.62
C ALA A 396 3.42 46.93 -60.25
N HIS A 397 3.59 47.96 -59.42
CA HIS A 397 3.96 47.85 -58.02
C HIS A 397 2.93 48.57 -57.17
N ILE A 398 2.40 47.90 -56.15
CA ILE A 398 1.35 48.42 -55.27
C ILE A 398 1.86 48.35 -53.84
N GLY A 399 1.84 49.47 -53.12
CA GLY A 399 2.53 49.52 -51.85
C GLY A 399 2.40 50.79 -51.05
N LEU A 400 3.40 51.01 -50.20
CA LEU A 400 3.51 52.13 -49.29
C LEU A 400 4.86 52.80 -49.48
N ALA A 401 4.85 54.12 -49.63
CA ALA A 401 6.05 54.91 -49.82
C ALA A 401 6.09 56.11 -48.88
N THR A 402 7.31 56.53 -48.53
CA THR A 402 7.58 57.80 -47.85
C THR A 402 7.59 58.94 -48.88
N LYS A 403 7.38 60.19 -48.43
CA LYS A 403 7.43 61.36 -49.32
C LYS A 403 8.78 61.60 -49.99
N SER A 404 9.86 60.95 -49.54
CA SER A 404 11.20 61.10 -50.10
C SER A 404 11.42 60.30 -51.38
N MET A 405 10.55 59.31 -51.68
CA MET A 405 10.63 58.55 -52.92
C MET A 405 10.29 59.44 -54.12
N GLN A 406 11.08 59.31 -55.19
CA GLN A 406 10.90 60.09 -56.42
C GLN A 406 9.77 59.50 -57.29
N LEU A 407 9.10 60.35 -58.05
CA LEU A 407 7.94 59.95 -58.88
C LEU A 407 8.33 59.16 -60.14
N ASN A 408 9.58 59.21 -60.57
CA ASN A 408 10.14 58.50 -61.74
C ASN A 408 10.81 57.16 -61.38
N ALA A 409 10.44 56.60 -60.22
CA ALA A 409 10.89 55.31 -59.74
C ALA A 409 9.71 54.48 -59.24
N TRP A 410 9.94 53.23 -58.79
CA TRP A 410 8.89 52.34 -58.31
C TRP A 410 8.86 52.17 -56.79
N VAL A 411 7.65 51.96 -56.26
CA VAL A 411 7.46 51.69 -54.84
C VAL A 411 8.11 50.34 -54.51
N GLY A 412 8.94 50.33 -53.46
CA GLY A 412 9.83 49.23 -53.11
C GLY A 412 11.32 49.51 -53.37
N ASP A 413 11.66 50.39 -54.32
CA ASP A 413 13.05 50.68 -54.70
C ASP A 413 13.81 51.57 -53.69
N TYR A 414 13.08 52.35 -52.89
CA TYR A 414 13.69 53.28 -51.93
C TYR A 414 13.62 52.72 -50.51
N GLU A 415 14.63 53.05 -49.70
CA GLU A 415 14.58 52.76 -48.26
C GLU A 415 13.33 53.36 -47.61
N GLY A 416 12.72 52.58 -46.70
CA GLY A 416 11.44 52.95 -46.09
C GLY A 416 10.20 52.72 -46.97
N THR A 417 10.33 52.19 -48.19
CA THR A 417 9.20 51.83 -49.06
C THR A 417 8.98 50.32 -49.14
N TYR A 418 7.72 49.90 -49.33
CA TYR A 418 7.28 48.50 -49.30
C TYR A 418 6.29 48.27 -50.44
N ALA A 419 6.43 47.18 -51.19
CA ALA A 419 5.54 46.91 -52.32
C ALA A 419 5.31 45.43 -52.59
N TYR A 420 4.18 45.14 -53.23
CA TYR A 420 3.91 43.91 -53.93
C TYR A 420 3.89 44.20 -55.43
N ASP A 421 4.77 43.54 -56.18
CA ASP A 421 4.84 43.68 -57.63
C ASP A 421 4.05 42.58 -58.37
N SER A 422 3.64 42.91 -59.59
CA SER A 422 2.92 42.00 -60.50
C SER A 422 3.64 40.68 -60.80
N TRP A 423 4.94 40.58 -60.49
CA TRP A 423 5.77 39.40 -60.71
C TRP A 423 5.75 38.42 -59.54
N GLY A 424 5.06 38.76 -58.45
CA GLY A 424 5.00 37.89 -57.29
C GLY A 424 6.09 38.19 -56.27
N ARG A 425 6.57 39.43 -56.17
CA ARG A 425 7.62 39.80 -55.22
C ARG A 425 7.15 40.81 -54.19
N PHE A 426 7.51 40.59 -52.93
CA PHE A 426 7.37 41.56 -51.86
C PHE A 426 8.70 42.30 -51.64
N TRP A 427 8.70 43.61 -51.83
CA TRP A 427 9.87 44.48 -51.73
C TRP A 427 9.95 45.19 -50.38
N GLY A 428 11.18 45.44 -49.92
CA GLY A 428 11.47 46.31 -48.77
C GLY A 428 11.59 45.59 -47.42
N HIS A 429 11.60 44.25 -47.40
CA HIS A 429 11.68 43.46 -46.18
C HIS A 429 12.98 42.63 -46.10
N ALA A 430 13.92 43.07 -45.26
CA ALA A 430 15.17 42.37 -45.00
C ALA A 430 14.96 41.20 -44.01
N VAL A 431 14.44 40.08 -44.52
CA VAL A 431 14.25 38.82 -43.77
C VAL A 431 15.26 37.76 -44.18
N GLU A 432 15.45 36.73 -43.35
CA GLU A 432 16.36 35.62 -43.65
C GLU A 432 15.98 34.95 -44.98
N GLY A 433 16.97 34.75 -45.86
CA GLY A 433 16.76 34.15 -47.17
C GLY A 433 16.20 35.08 -48.26
N CYS A 434 15.99 36.37 -47.98
CA CYS A 434 15.53 37.31 -49.02
C CYS A 434 16.58 37.52 -50.11
N SER A 435 16.10 37.68 -51.35
CA SER A 435 16.92 38.08 -52.49
C SER A 435 17.14 39.59 -52.46
N HIS A 436 18.17 40.06 -53.19
CA HIS A 436 18.43 41.49 -53.31
C HIS A 436 18.51 41.89 -54.78
N SER A 437 17.85 42.98 -55.13
CA SER A 437 17.89 43.59 -56.47
C SER A 437 17.96 45.10 -56.33
N HIS A 438 18.85 45.74 -57.08
CA HIS A 438 19.16 47.17 -56.94
C HIS A 438 19.54 47.59 -55.49
N GLY A 439 20.12 46.66 -54.72
CA GLY A 439 20.45 46.86 -53.30
C GLY A 439 19.25 46.82 -52.35
N ARG A 440 18.03 46.54 -52.84
CA ARG A 440 16.82 46.40 -52.03
C ARG A 440 16.46 44.94 -51.81
N PRO A 441 16.05 44.56 -50.58
CA PRO A 441 15.64 43.20 -50.27
C PRO A 441 14.24 42.92 -50.81
N HIS A 442 14.03 41.72 -51.34
CA HIS A 442 12.74 41.23 -51.78
C HIS A 442 12.55 39.74 -51.53
N VAL A 443 11.30 39.34 -51.30
CA VAL A 443 10.86 37.95 -51.12
C VAL A 443 10.11 37.53 -52.37
N GLU A 444 10.47 36.38 -52.94
CA GLU A 444 9.87 35.84 -54.17
C GLU A 444 8.76 34.81 -53.86
N GLU A 445 8.29 34.11 -54.90
CA GLU A 445 7.33 33.01 -54.81
C GLU A 445 5.92 33.40 -54.31
N LYS A 446 5.53 34.67 -54.46
CA LYS A 446 4.14 35.10 -54.24
C LYS A 446 3.33 34.99 -55.54
N PRO A 447 1.99 34.90 -55.47
CA PRO A 447 1.15 34.87 -56.67
C PRO A 447 1.46 36.06 -57.58
N ARG A 448 1.35 35.88 -58.89
CA ARG A 448 1.38 37.01 -59.84
C ARG A 448 0.00 37.63 -59.92
N PHE A 449 -0.06 38.89 -60.32
CA PHE A 449 -1.32 39.57 -60.62
C PHE A 449 -1.21 40.33 -61.93
N GLY A 450 -2.35 40.54 -62.58
CA GLY A 450 -2.47 41.25 -63.83
C GLY A 450 -3.87 41.80 -64.04
N VAL A 451 -4.20 42.08 -65.30
CA VAL A 451 -5.48 42.69 -65.68
C VAL A 451 -6.66 41.85 -65.17
N GLY A 452 -7.58 42.50 -64.46
CA GLY A 452 -8.75 41.88 -63.83
C GLY A 452 -8.57 41.54 -62.36
N ASP A 453 -7.33 41.49 -61.85
CA ASP A 453 -7.08 41.19 -60.45
C ASP A 453 -7.26 42.43 -59.56
N VAL A 454 -7.66 42.19 -58.31
CA VAL A 454 -7.77 43.19 -57.24
C VAL A 454 -6.71 42.90 -56.19
N VAL A 455 -5.77 43.82 -56.06
CA VAL A 455 -4.63 43.67 -55.13
C VAL A 455 -4.84 44.61 -53.95
N GLY A 456 -4.89 44.05 -52.75
CA GLY A 456 -4.95 44.82 -51.52
C GLY A 456 -3.58 45.06 -50.92
N CYS A 457 -3.40 46.26 -50.36
CA CYS A 457 -2.24 46.60 -49.55
C CYS A 457 -2.69 47.25 -48.25
N GLY A 458 -2.18 46.75 -47.14
CA GLY A 458 -2.55 47.23 -45.81
C GLY A 458 -1.47 47.03 -44.76
N VAL A 459 -1.75 47.50 -43.56
CA VAL A 459 -0.89 47.34 -42.39
C VAL A 459 -1.78 47.10 -41.18
N ASN A 460 -1.49 46.04 -40.43
CA ASN A 460 -1.99 45.90 -39.07
C ASN A 460 -1.29 46.94 -38.20
N LEU A 461 -2.01 47.99 -37.80
CA LEU A 461 -1.43 49.14 -37.12
C LEU A 461 -0.91 48.81 -35.71
N ALA A 462 -1.38 47.73 -35.10
CA ALA A 462 -0.97 47.32 -33.75
C ALA A 462 0.43 46.70 -33.74
N ASN A 463 0.74 45.84 -34.70
CA ASN A 463 2.03 45.16 -34.79
C ASN A 463 2.92 45.65 -35.95
N ARG A 464 2.42 46.59 -36.77
CA ARG A 464 3.08 47.14 -37.97
C ARG A 464 3.38 46.09 -39.05
N GLN A 465 2.68 44.97 -39.04
CA GLN A 465 2.82 43.93 -40.06
C GLN A 465 2.10 44.36 -41.34
N ILE A 466 2.78 44.24 -42.48
CA ILE A 466 2.17 44.51 -43.78
C ILE A 466 1.18 43.40 -44.15
N ILE A 467 0.14 43.76 -44.87
CA ILE A 467 -0.91 42.87 -45.36
C ILE A 467 -0.96 43.05 -46.87
N TYR A 468 -0.90 41.94 -47.60
CA TYR A 468 -1.18 41.93 -49.04
C TYR A 468 -2.28 40.91 -49.32
N THR A 469 -3.17 41.25 -50.23
CA THR A 469 -4.18 40.33 -50.75
C THR A 469 -4.13 40.31 -52.27
N ASN A 470 -4.54 39.20 -52.86
CA ASN A 470 -4.80 39.10 -54.29
C ASN A 470 -6.17 38.44 -54.48
N ASN A 471 -7.12 39.15 -55.08
CA ASN A 471 -8.52 38.75 -55.22
C ASN A 471 -9.16 38.31 -53.89
N GLY A 472 -8.85 39.05 -52.82
CA GLY A 472 -9.34 38.78 -51.47
C GLY A 472 -8.60 37.69 -50.69
N GLU A 473 -7.70 36.92 -51.32
CA GLU A 473 -6.89 35.93 -50.62
C GLU A 473 -5.73 36.61 -49.89
N LEU A 474 -5.67 36.45 -48.56
CA LEU A 474 -4.57 36.95 -47.73
C LEU A 474 -3.27 36.20 -48.04
N LEU A 475 -2.26 36.94 -48.49
CA LEU A 475 -0.94 36.39 -48.80
C LEU A 475 -0.09 36.25 -47.53
N GLU A 476 0.82 35.28 -47.52
CA GLU A 476 1.70 35.06 -46.37
C GLU A 476 2.70 36.22 -46.19
N THR A 477 2.39 37.11 -45.24
CA THR A 477 3.19 38.27 -44.84
C THR A 477 3.70 38.17 -43.39
N THR A 478 3.68 36.97 -42.79
CA THR A 478 4.17 36.74 -41.42
C THR A 478 5.61 37.20 -41.27
N GLY A 479 5.87 38.07 -40.27
CA GLY A 479 7.21 38.61 -40.01
C GLY A 479 7.64 39.76 -40.93
N LEU A 480 6.78 40.22 -41.85
CA LEU A 480 7.06 41.36 -42.73
C LEU A 480 6.48 42.64 -42.11
N PHE A 481 7.35 43.53 -41.63
CA PHE A 481 6.97 44.75 -40.92
C PHE A 481 7.33 46.02 -41.70
N VAL A 482 6.55 47.09 -41.49
CA VAL A 482 6.83 48.43 -42.01
C VAL A 482 7.51 49.32 -40.95
N SER A 483 8.33 50.26 -41.39
CA SER A 483 9.02 51.22 -40.52
C SER A 483 8.04 52.13 -39.79
N SER A 484 8.38 52.49 -38.54
CA SER A 484 7.57 53.36 -37.68
C SER A 484 7.98 54.83 -37.73
N ALA A 485 9.05 55.19 -38.44
CA ALA A 485 9.67 56.51 -38.35
C ALA A 485 9.02 57.57 -39.26
N ASP A 486 8.41 57.15 -40.37
CA ASP A 486 7.96 58.06 -41.44
C ASP A 486 6.47 57.89 -41.76
N ASP A 487 5.84 58.99 -42.22
CA ASP A 487 4.50 58.95 -42.81
C ASP A 487 4.52 58.11 -44.11
N LEU A 488 3.90 56.94 -44.08
CA LEU A 488 3.72 56.08 -45.26
C LEU A 488 2.43 56.41 -45.98
N PHE A 489 2.51 56.57 -47.29
CA PHE A 489 1.39 56.87 -48.18
C PHE A 489 1.12 55.68 -49.09
N PRO A 490 -0.15 55.33 -49.36
CA PRO A 490 -0.49 54.50 -50.52
C PRO A 490 0.17 55.04 -51.76
N CYS A 491 0.86 54.16 -52.47
CA CYS A 491 1.62 54.50 -53.67
C CYS A 491 1.54 53.35 -54.65
N VAL A 492 1.31 53.69 -55.92
CA VAL A 492 1.37 52.73 -57.03
C VAL A 492 2.35 53.22 -58.07
N SER A 493 3.00 52.27 -58.75
CA SER A 493 3.93 52.53 -59.84
C SER A 493 3.56 51.70 -61.06
N LEU A 494 3.45 52.35 -62.20
CA LEU A 494 3.09 51.74 -63.50
C LEU A 494 4.27 51.87 -64.47
N PHE A 495 4.36 50.97 -65.46
CA PHE A 495 5.56 50.86 -66.29
C PHE A 495 5.32 50.96 -67.81
N HIS A 496 4.22 50.41 -68.32
CA HIS A 496 3.93 50.36 -69.75
C HIS A 496 2.76 51.25 -70.15
N SER A 497 2.87 51.90 -71.31
CA SER A 497 1.80 52.74 -71.85
C SER A 497 0.48 51.99 -71.90
N GLY A 498 -0.59 52.61 -71.39
CA GLY A 498 -1.91 52.00 -71.28
C GLY A 498 -2.16 51.24 -69.97
N ASP A 499 -1.14 51.03 -69.12
CA ASP A 499 -1.33 50.51 -67.76
C ASP A 499 -2.33 51.40 -67.02
N THR A 500 -3.44 50.81 -66.57
CA THR A 500 -4.57 51.50 -65.97
C THR A 500 -5.00 50.77 -64.71
N ILE A 501 -5.15 51.51 -63.61
CA ILE A 501 -5.59 50.97 -62.32
C ILE A 501 -6.69 51.85 -61.73
N GLU A 502 -7.51 51.26 -60.87
CA GLU A 502 -8.49 51.97 -60.05
C GLU A 502 -8.24 51.65 -58.58
N ALA A 503 -8.18 52.70 -57.75
CA ALA A 503 -7.98 52.54 -56.32
C ALA A 503 -9.30 52.63 -55.56
N ASN A 504 -9.47 51.74 -54.60
CA ASN A 504 -10.53 51.78 -53.61
C ASN A 504 -9.90 52.00 -52.22
N PHE A 505 -10.02 53.23 -51.71
CA PHE A 505 -9.50 53.59 -50.37
C PHE A 505 -10.50 53.28 -49.24
N GLY A 506 -11.57 52.53 -49.54
CA GLY A 506 -12.59 52.11 -48.59
C GLY A 506 -13.66 53.16 -48.31
N PRO A 507 -14.62 52.84 -47.42
CA PRO A 507 -14.66 51.64 -46.58
C PRO A 507 -15.27 50.39 -47.25
N ASP A 508 -15.93 50.55 -48.39
CA ASP A 508 -16.62 49.46 -49.09
C ASP A 508 -15.68 48.77 -50.07
N PHE A 509 -14.92 47.79 -49.57
CA PHE A 509 -13.99 46.97 -50.35
C PHE A 509 -14.71 45.89 -51.16
N GLU A 510 -14.12 45.49 -52.29
CA GLU A 510 -14.65 44.41 -53.13
C GLU A 510 -14.54 43.07 -52.39
N TYR A 511 -13.42 42.86 -51.69
CA TYR A 511 -13.18 41.67 -50.89
C TYR A 511 -13.17 41.98 -49.40
N LYS A 512 -13.79 41.08 -48.63
CA LYS A 512 -13.69 41.06 -47.16
C LYS A 512 -12.70 39.96 -46.80
N PHE A 513 -11.50 40.34 -46.38
CA PHE A 513 -10.42 39.42 -46.04
C PHE A 513 -10.23 39.29 -44.52
#